data_AF-A0A0F9K724-F1
#
_entry.id   AF-A0A0F9K724-F1
#
_cell.length_a   1.000
_cell.length_b   1.000
_cell.length_c   1.000
_cell.angle_alpha   90.00
_cell.angle_beta   90.00
_cell.angle_gamma   90.00
#
_symmetry.space_group_name_H-M   'P 1'
#
loop_
_entity.id
_entity.type
_entity.pdbx_description
1 polymer ?
#
loop_
_entity_poly.entity_id
_entity_poly.type
_entity_poly.pdbx_seq_one_letter_code
_entity_poly.pdbx_strand_id
1 'polypeptide(L)'
;KELMEEGRFYEALHTIEVLEKNNSLTSDEQLSLLLFKCTCLNRLRLEENTLKLAETAYQESQKLGKLLQSVDALIEKAETLTWLMKLDEALDVVGKGEELLKNIIQESPKEQRIRVFSLTFAKGRIYMNKYDYDQGLKHLKKSLTLVEELDVKQEIARTLIFIGRLHFYRGDYDIAIEYYQRGLVVAEEGGSKHYILYAFCLIGFAYWLKGEINRALEYGKRSLSLAEEINCKYLIIRCCDLIGMSYNTKGYFDRAIEFWEQQMKVAQEISNKREIIDALNHIGSVYRNKGDLDKALPYMEKSLALYDEIVEREALGIPIIDQILGNVFELSIVKGDFDQARLYYQRFDLLPSTGKRHEFSLHLFKAQLLKTSKRAYNRGKAEKILKQLVNEGVFDIQLYYTAFINLCDLLLFELGVTNELEVLGELQSCITRLLDIAEKNRSYPLLAELYLLQARLSLVTLDIKEARRFLTQAQQISERFRLKQLATRISNEHEELVKQLVIWEKLKKSNAPLTERLKLARIEDQMGEILRNRMLLTTRISEEQISIHKERKVCLVCKGDVERFNIFICPKCNAIYCENCARALTDLENICWSCNTPIDPSKPIKPYDKDKGIKDLSKVDIKTPKK
;
A
#
# COMPACT_ATOMS: atom_id res chain seq x y z
N LYS A 1 -4.25 -33.60 16.21
CA LYS A 1 -3.00 -33.46 15.41
C LYS A 1 -3.32 -33.36 13.92
N GLU A 2 -4.00 -34.34 13.33
CA GLU A 2 -4.44 -34.33 11.92
C GLU A 2 -5.15 -33.03 11.52
N LEU A 3 -6.13 -32.57 12.32
CA LEU A 3 -6.81 -31.28 12.06
C LEU A 3 -5.85 -30.08 11.97
N MET A 4 -4.76 -30.06 12.75
CA MET A 4 -3.76 -28.99 12.66
C MET A 4 -2.86 -29.13 11.42
N GLU A 5 -2.54 -30.36 11.02
CA GLU A 5 -1.78 -30.65 9.79
C GLU A 5 -2.59 -30.28 8.54
N GLU A 6 -3.92 -30.45 8.59
CA GLU A 6 -4.87 -29.96 7.58
C GLU A 6 -5.07 -28.44 7.65
N GLY A 7 -4.58 -27.78 8.70
CA GLY A 7 -4.73 -26.34 8.94
C GLY A 7 -6.11 -25.91 9.46
N ARG A 8 -6.93 -26.86 9.93
CA ARG A 8 -8.26 -26.67 10.52
C ARG A 8 -8.14 -26.36 12.02
N PHE A 9 -7.44 -25.28 12.35
CA PHE A 9 -7.10 -24.93 13.72
C PHE A 9 -8.30 -24.62 14.64
N TYR A 10 -9.39 -24.05 14.10
CA TYR A 10 -10.62 -23.82 14.90
C TYR A 10 -11.28 -25.14 15.33
N GLU A 11 -11.34 -26.10 14.41
CA GLU A 11 -11.89 -27.42 14.71
C GLU A 11 -10.98 -28.18 15.67
N ALA A 12 -9.66 -28.06 15.48
CA ALA A 12 -8.70 -28.59 16.45
C ALA A 12 -8.91 -27.99 17.85
N LEU A 13 -9.13 -26.68 17.97
CA LEU A 13 -9.38 -26.01 19.25
C LEU A 13 -10.67 -26.52 19.91
N HIS A 14 -11.76 -26.63 19.15
CA HIS A 14 -13.02 -27.18 19.66
C HIS A 14 -12.86 -28.65 20.11
N THR A 15 -12.15 -29.47 19.33
CA THR A 15 -11.84 -30.85 19.72
C THR A 15 -11.00 -30.90 21.00
N ILE A 16 -10.02 -30.01 21.15
CA ILE A 16 -9.20 -29.91 22.37
C ILE A 16 -10.09 -29.56 23.57
N GLU A 17 -10.98 -28.57 23.47
CA GLU A 17 -11.88 -28.18 24.55
C GLU A 17 -12.84 -29.31 24.98
N VAL A 18 -13.30 -30.13 24.02
CA VAL A 18 -14.11 -31.32 24.32
C VAL A 18 -13.29 -32.37 25.06
N LEU A 19 -12.04 -32.60 24.64
CA LEU A 19 -11.14 -33.55 25.29
C LEU A 19 -10.74 -33.09 26.70
N GLU A 20 -10.48 -31.80 26.90
CA GLU A 20 -10.12 -31.22 28.20
C GLU A 20 -11.21 -31.41 29.27
N LYS A 21 -12.49 -31.56 28.87
CA LYS A 21 -13.60 -31.85 29.79
C LYS A 21 -13.64 -33.30 30.29
N ASN A 22 -12.80 -34.17 29.73
CA ASN A 22 -12.72 -35.56 30.14
C ASN A 22 -11.74 -35.72 31.32
N ASN A 23 -12.26 -36.11 32.49
CA ASN A 23 -11.47 -36.27 33.72
C ASN A 23 -10.52 -37.49 33.74
N SER A 24 -10.41 -38.24 32.64
CA SER A 24 -9.59 -39.47 32.55
C SER A 24 -8.22 -39.28 31.87
N LEU A 25 -7.86 -38.05 31.48
CA LEU A 25 -6.59 -37.77 30.80
C LEU A 25 -5.38 -37.93 31.75
N THR A 26 -4.34 -38.59 31.25
CA THR A 26 -3.03 -38.64 31.91
C THR A 26 -2.33 -37.28 31.87
N SER A 27 -1.34 -37.05 32.75
CA SER A 27 -0.56 -35.79 32.75
C SER A 27 0.18 -35.54 31.43
N ASP A 28 0.63 -36.59 30.74
CA ASP A 28 1.29 -36.49 29.43
C ASP A 28 0.30 -36.08 28.32
N GLU A 29 -0.93 -36.60 28.35
CA GLU A 29 -1.99 -36.21 27.42
C GLU A 29 -2.45 -34.77 27.68
N GLN A 30 -2.59 -34.37 28.95
CA GLN A 30 -2.92 -33.00 29.34
C GLN A 30 -1.86 -32.02 28.82
N LEU A 31 -0.58 -32.33 29.00
CA LEU A 31 0.51 -31.50 28.47
C LEU A 31 0.47 -31.42 26.94
N SER A 32 0.21 -32.53 26.25
CA SER A 32 0.12 -32.57 24.79
C SER A 32 -1.04 -31.71 24.26
N LEU A 33 -2.22 -31.82 24.90
CA LEU A 33 -3.38 -30.99 24.57
C LEU A 33 -3.10 -29.51 24.81
N LEU A 34 -2.43 -29.16 25.93
CA LEU A 34 -2.05 -27.79 26.23
C LEU A 34 -1.09 -27.20 25.18
N LEU A 35 -0.10 -27.97 24.74
CA LEU A 35 0.81 -27.55 23.65
C LEU A 35 0.05 -27.36 22.33
N PHE A 36 -0.81 -28.30 21.96
CA PHE A 36 -1.64 -28.18 20.74
C PHE A 36 -2.58 -26.97 20.81
N LYS A 37 -3.10 -26.65 21.99
CA LYS A 37 -3.90 -25.45 22.22
C LYS A 37 -3.08 -24.18 21.97
N CYS A 38 -1.86 -24.12 22.51
CA CYS A 38 -0.94 -23.00 22.26
C CYS A 38 -0.65 -22.84 20.76
N THR A 39 -0.34 -23.93 20.06
CA THR A 39 -0.11 -23.91 18.60
C THR A 39 -1.33 -23.40 17.85
N CYS A 40 -2.54 -23.87 18.18
CA CYS A 40 -3.78 -23.40 17.54
C CYS A 40 -3.99 -21.90 17.77
N LEU A 41 -3.87 -21.43 19.01
CA LEU A 41 -4.04 -20.02 19.36
C LEU A 41 -3.02 -19.12 18.64
N ASN A 42 -1.75 -19.53 18.58
CA ASN A 42 -0.70 -18.80 17.85
C ASN A 42 -0.95 -18.77 16.33
N ARG A 43 -1.43 -19.87 15.73
CA ARG A 43 -1.74 -19.94 14.30
C ARG A 43 -2.97 -19.13 13.94
N LEU A 44 -3.96 -19.04 14.84
CA LEU A 44 -5.17 -18.27 14.67
C LEU A 44 -5.05 -16.79 15.10
N ARG A 45 -3.95 -16.42 15.78
CA ARG A 45 -3.75 -15.11 16.42
C ARG A 45 -4.90 -14.73 17.37
N LEU A 46 -5.33 -15.70 18.18
CA LEU A 46 -6.29 -15.46 19.25
C LEU A 46 -5.54 -15.08 20.53
N GLU A 47 -5.89 -13.93 21.08
CA GLU A 47 -5.08 -13.27 22.11
C GLU A 47 -5.21 -13.91 23.50
N GLU A 48 -6.30 -14.62 23.78
CA GLU A 48 -6.67 -15.12 25.11
C GLU A 48 -5.54 -15.85 25.84
N ASN A 49 -4.85 -15.15 26.76
CA ASN A 49 -3.87 -15.70 27.69
C ASN A 49 -2.84 -16.68 27.09
N THR A 50 -2.57 -16.63 25.78
CA THR A 50 -1.71 -17.62 25.10
C THR A 50 -0.31 -17.64 25.68
N LEU A 51 0.22 -16.48 26.08
CA LEU A 51 1.52 -16.36 26.74
C LEU A 51 1.54 -17.09 28.10
N LYS A 52 0.44 -16.99 28.85
CA LYS A 52 0.27 -17.68 30.13
C LYS A 52 0.12 -19.19 29.93
N LEU A 53 -0.62 -19.62 28.92
CA LEU A 53 -0.75 -21.04 28.58
C LEU A 53 0.60 -21.65 28.17
N ALA A 54 1.39 -20.95 27.36
CA ALA A 54 2.72 -21.39 26.98
C ALA A 54 3.67 -21.46 28.19
N GLU A 55 3.56 -20.51 29.13
CA GLU A 55 4.30 -20.55 30.40
C GLU A 55 3.88 -21.75 31.27
N THR A 56 2.57 -22.02 31.38
CA THR A 56 2.07 -23.21 32.08
C THR A 56 2.58 -24.49 31.43
N ALA A 57 2.55 -24.59 30.10
CA ALA A 57 3.06 -25.75 29.37
C ALA A 57 4.56 -25.97 29.63
N TYR A 58 5.33 -24.88 29.71
CA TYR A 58 6.74 -24.95 30.07
C TYR A 58 6.95 -25.46 31.50
N GLN A 59 6.20 -24.94 32.48
CA GLN A 59 6.30 -25.37 33.87
C GLN A 59 5.88 -26.82 34.07
N GLU A 60 4.78 -27.26 33.45
CA GLU A 60 4.29 -28.64 33.56
C GLU A 60 5.22 -29.63 32.85
N SER A 61 5.75 -29.30 31.67
CA SER A 61 6.74 -30.16 30.99
C SER A 61 8.02 -30.33 31.81
N GLN A 62 8.49 -29.28 32.50
CA GLN A 62 9.64 -29.37 33.40
C GLN A 62 9.35 -30.28 34.60
N LYS A 63 8.17 -30.16 35.24
CA LYS A 63 7.76 -31.04 36.35
C LYS A 63 7.71 -32.51 35.95
N LEU A 64 7.26 -32.79 34.73
CA LEU A 64 7.16 -34.14 34.17
C LEU A 64 8.50 -34.67 33.61
N GLY A 65 9.57 -33.87 33.61
CA GLY A 65 10.87 -34.23 33.04
C GLY A 65 10.87 -34.35 31.51
N LYS A 66 9.88 -33.76 30.84
CA LYS A 66 9.66 -33.86 29.38
C LYS A 66 10.40 -32.75 28.65
N LEU A 67 11.73 -32.90 28.50
CA LEU A 67 12.62 -31.85 28.03
C LEU A 67 12.32 -31.37 26.60
N LEU A 68 11.94 -32.25 25.67
CA LEU A 68 11.56 -31.85 24.31
C LEU A 68 10.27 -31.01 24.29
N GLN A 69 9.27 -31.40 25.08
CA GLN A 69 8.03 -30.65 25.24
C GLN A 69 8.25 -29.30 25.93
N SER A 70 9.27 -29.19 26.80
CA SER A 70 9.71 -27.90 27.31
C SER A 70 10.29 -27.00 26.22
N VAL A 71 11.04 -27.55 25.26
CA VAL A 71 11.48 -26.79 24.08
C VAL A 71 10.28 -26.37 23.22
N ASP A 72 9.29 -27.26 23.03
CA ASP A 72 8.06 -26.95 22.29
C ASP A 72 7.29 -25.80 22.95
N ALA A 73 7.16 -25.81 24.29
CA ALA A 73 6.54 -24.72 25.04
C ALA A 73 7.29 -23.39 24.89
N LEU A 74 8.63 -23.42 24.89
CA LEU A 74 9.46 -22.23 24.64
C LEU A 74 9.30 -21.70 23.20
N ILE A 75 9.17 -22.59 22.21
CA ILE A 75 8.88 -22.19 20.82
C ILE A 75 7.53 -21.46 20.76
N GLU A 76 6.47 -22.03 21.35
CA GLU A 76 5.15 -21.41 21.37
C GLU A 76 5.15 -20.08 22.15
N LYS A 77 5.91 -19.99 23.23
CA LYS A 77 6.14 -18.75 23.98
C LYS A 77 6.86 -17.69 23.14
N ALA A 78 7.92 -18.07 22.41
CA ALA A 78 8.65 -17.16 21.52
C ALA A 78 7.79 -16.68 20.35
N GLU A 79 7.00 -17.57 19.73
CA GLU A 79 6.01 -17.19 18.73
C GLU A 79 5.04 -16.17 19.31
N THR A 80 4.60 -16.38 20.56
CA THR A 80 3.69 -15.49 21.28
C THR A 80 4.24 -14.09 21.45
N LEU A 81 5.43 -13.99 22.04
CA LEU A 81 6.13 -12.73 22.26
C LEU A 81 6.44 -12.00 20.94
N THR A 82 6.69 -12.75 19.86
CA THR A 82 6.95 -12.17 18.54
C THR A 82 5.73 -11.40 18.01
N TRP A 83 4.52 -11.96 18.11
CA TRP A 83 3.32 -11.25 17.64
C TRP A 83 2.86 -10.14 18.59
N LEU A 84 3.22 -10.22 19.88
CA LEU A 84 3.08 -9.15 20.86
C LEU A 84 4.16 -8.04 20.73
N MET A 85 5.06 -8.14 19.74
CA MET A 85 6.16 -7.20 19.51
C MET A 85 7.18 -7.08 20.66
N LYS A 86 7.23 -8.07 21.56
CA LYS A 86 8.24 -8.18 22.64
C LYS A 86 9.47 -8.93 22.12
N LEU A 87 10.15 -8.32 21.16
CA LEU A 87 11.12 -9.01 20.28
C LEU A 87 12.42 -9.42 20.99
N ASP A 88 12.87 -8.65 21.98
CA ASP A 88 14.06 -9.01 22.77
C ASP A 88 13.79 -10.18 23.73
N GLU A 89 12.67 -10.12 24.46
CA GLU A 89 12.22 -11.24 25.29
C GLU A 89 12.01 -12.52 24.45
N ALA A 90 11.49 -12.39 23.22
CA ALA A 90 11.34 -13.51 22.31
C ALA A 90 12.70 -14.14 21.95
N LEU A 91 13.75 -13.34 21.69
CA LEU A 91 15.10 -13.86 21.42
C LEU A 91 15.69 -14.58 22.63
N ASP A 92 15.50 -14.04 23.84
CA ASP A 92 15.96 -14.67 25.08
C ASP A 92 15.28 -16.04 25.29
N VAL A 93 13.97 -16.12 25.02
CA VAL A 93 13.22 -17.39 25.09
C VAL A 93 13.73 -18.40 24.05
N VAL A 94 14.02 -17.97 22.81
CA VAL A 94 14.65 -18.87 21.82
C VAL A 94 16.03 -19.32 22.28
N GLY A 95 16.83 -18.42 22.86
CA GLY A 95 18.16 -18.76 23.42
C GLY A 95 18.09 -19.83 24.50
N LYS A 96 17.11 -19.71 25.42
CA LYS A 96 16.84 -20.75 26.45
C LYS A 96 16.46 -22.09 25.81
N GLY A 97 15.64 -22.08 24.76
CA GLY A 97 15.26 -23.30 24.03
C GLY A 97 16.45 -23.97 23.36
N GLU A 98 17.36 -23.19 22.77
CA GLU A 98 18.59 -23.72 22.15
C GLU A 98 19.56 -24.30 23.18
N GLU A 99 19.70 -23.65 24.34
CA GLU A 99 20.52 -24.17 25.44
C GLU A 99 19.96 -25.48 26.00
N LEU A 100 18.65 -25.52 26.25
CA LEU A 100 17.98 -26.73 26.72
C LEU A 100 18.17 -27.89 25.72
N LEU A 101 18.00 -27.62 24.42
CA LEU A 101 18.12 -28.64 23.38
C LEU A 101 19.55 -29.20 23.25
N LYS A 102 20.59 -28.39 23.46
CA LYS A 102 21.99 -28.86 23.47
C LYS A 102 22.27 -29.88 24.57
N ASN A 103 21.55 -29.81 25.68
CA ASN A 103 21.75 -30.66 26.85
C ASN A 103 20.98 -32.00 26.76
N ILE A 104 20.16 -32.20 25.72
CA ILE A 104 19.37 -33.42 25.52
C ILE A 104 20.19 -34.44 24.70
N ILE A 105 20.68 -35.50 25.34
CA ILE A 105 21.56 -36.51 24.71
C ILE A 105 20.80 -37.79 24.30
N GLN A 106 19.66 -38.09 24.92
CA GLN A 106 19.00 -39.42 24.86
C GLN A 106 17.82 -39.53 23.87
N GLU A 107 17.52 -38.47 23.10
CA GLU A 107 16.33 -38.41 22.25
C GLU A 107 16.61 -38.70 20.77
N SER A 108 15.56 -39.03 20.00
CA SER A 108 15.67 -39.30 18.56
C SER A 108 16.35 -38.13 17.81
N PRO A 109 17.41 -38.39 16.99
CA PRO A 109 18.08 -37.34 16.22
C PRO A 109 17.13 -36.55 15.29
N LYS A 110 16.06 -37.19 14.81
CA LYS A 110 15.04 -36.53 13.97
C LYS A 110 14.19 -35.55 14.78
N GLU A 111 13.76 -35.93 15.98
CA GLU A 111 12.96 -35.10 16.89
C GLU A 111 13.73 -33.86 17.36
N GLN A 112 15.03 -34.02 17.61
CA GLN A 112 15.90 -32.89 17.94
C GLN A 112 16.04 -31.93 16.74
N ARG A 113 16.29 -32.45 15.54
CA ARG A 113 16.42 -31.63 14.33
C ARG A 113 15.16 -30.81 14.02
N ILE A 114 13.96 -31.35 14.25
CA ILE A 114 12.70 -30.60 14.11
C ILE A 114 12.70 -29.36 15.01
N ARG A 115 13.17 -29.47 16.25
CA ARG A 115 13.21 -28.34 17.20
C ARG A 115 14.33 -27.36 16.89
N VAL A 116 15.50 -27.83 16.41
CA VAL A 116 16.54 -26.94 15.87
C VAL A 116 16.00 -26.11 14.71
N PHE A 117 15.25 -26.74 13.80
CA PHE A 117 14.55 -26.04 12.73
C PHE A 117 13.58 -24.99 13.29
N SER A 118 12.66 -25.38 14.19
CA SER A 118 11.63 -24.49 14.73
C SER A 118 12.21 -23.27 15.45
N LEU A 119 13.26 -23.46 16.28
CA LEU A 119 13.96 -22.37 16.96
C LEU A 119 14.69 -21.45 15.96
N THR A 120 15.36 -22.02 14.95
CA THR A 120 16.05 -21.25 13.90
C THR A 120 15.05 -20.44 13.08
N PHE A 121 13.90 -21.03 12.73
CA PHE A 121 12.82 -20.38 12.03
C PHE A 121 12.20 -19.24 12.86
N ALA A 122 11.95 -19.48 14.16
CA ALA A 122 11.45 -18.46 15.08
C ALA A 122 12.42 -17.26 15.16
N LYS A 123 13.73 -17.50 15.28
CA LYS A 123 14.77 -16.45 15.20
C LYS A 123 14.68 -15.64 13.92
N GLY A 124 14.55 -16.29 12.77
CA GLY A 124 14.38 -15.62 11.48
C GLY A 124 13.17 -14.70 11.44
N ARG A 125 12.04 -15.16 11.99
CA ARG A 125 10.83 -14.33 12.14
C ARG A 125 11.04 -13.16 13.11
N ILE A 126 11.72 -13.36 14.23
CA ILE A 126 11.96 -12.28 15.20
C ILE A 126 12.80 -11.18 14.58
N TYR A 127 13.94 -11.51 13.95
CA TYR A 127 14.78 -10.51 13.25
C TYR A 127 14.03 -9.79 12.12
N MET A 128 13.18 -10.51 11.36
CA MET A 128 12.31 -9.89 10.37
C MET A 128 11.37 -8.83 10.99
N ASN A 129 10.81 -9.09 12.19
CA ASN A 129 9.97 -8.12 12.91
C ASN A 129 10.79 -7.00 13.59
N LYS A 130 12.09 -7.21 13.81
CA LYS A 130 13.04 -6.15 14.24
C LYS A 130 13.52 -5.28 13.07
N TYR A 131 13.02 -5.50 11.86
CA TYR A 131 13.46 -4.85 10.62
C TYR A 131 14.93 -5.12 10.25
N ASP A 132 15.61 -6.06 10.94
CA ASP A 132 16.91 -6.59 10.55
C ASP A 132 16.70 -7.73 9.56
N TYR A 133 16.41 -7.34 8.33
CA TYR A 133 16.08 -8.28 7.28
C TYR A 133 17.29 -9.17 6.90
N ASP A 134 18.53 -8.72 7.10
CA ASP A 134 19.71 -9.50 6.75
C ASP A 134 19.89 -10.69 7.70
N GLN A 135 19.80 -10.45 9.01
CA GLN A 135 19.78 -11.56 9.98
C GLN A 135 18.54 -12.42 9.82
N GLY A 136 17.37 -11.81 9.57
CA GLY A 136 16.13 -12.53 9.29
C GLY A 136 16.29 -13.51 8.13
N LEU A 137 16.84 -13.05 7.01
CA LEU A 137 17.05 -13.87 5.81
C LEU A 137 18.08 -14.97 6.04
N LYS A 138 19.18 -14.66 6.75
CA LYS A 138 20.21 -15.63 7.12
C LYS A 138 19.61 -16.79 7.92
N HIS A 139 18.82 -16.50 8.95
CA HIS A 139 18.18 -17.51 9.78
C HIS A 139 17.10 -18.29 9.03
N LEU A 140 16.26 -17.63 8.23
CA LEU A 140 15.23 -18.31 7.43
C LEU A 140 15.82 -19.22 6.34
N LYS A 141 16.93 -18.82 5.69
CA LYS A 141 17.64 -19.70 4.75
C LYS A 141 18.25 -20.92 5.46
N LYS A 142 18.81 -20.73 6.66
CA LYS A 142 19.31 -21.84 7.47
C LYS A 142 18.18 -22.80 7.87
N SER A 143 17.03 -22.27 8.28
CA SER A 143 15.87 -23.12 8.61
C SER A 143 15.33 -23.84 7.37
N LEU A 144 15.38 -23.23 6.19
CA LEU A 144 14.96 -23.87 4.93
C LEU A 144 15.81 -25.12 4.64
N THR A 145 17.13 -25.00 4.69
CA THR A 145 18.03 -26.16 4.49
C THR A 145 17.73 -27.28 5.50
N LEU A 146 17.52 -26.94 6.77
CA LEU A 146 17.20 -27.93 7.80
C LEU A 146 15.89 -28.66 7.53
N VAL A 147 14.85 -27.97 7.06
CA VAL A 147 13.55 -28.59 6.83
C VAL A 147 13.45 -29.34 5.50
N GLU A 148 14.23 -28.93 4.50
CA GLU A 148 14.43 -29.70 3.27
C GLU A 148 15.09 -31.06 3.57
N GLU A 149 16.07 -31.12 4.47
CA GLU A 149 16.68 -32.38 4.93
C GLU A 149 15.70 -33.28 5.71
N LEU A 150 14.69 -32.70 6.37
CA LEU A 150 13.67 -33.42 7.12
C LEU A 150 12.50 -33.91 6.25
N ASP A 151 12.42 -33.43 5.00
CA ASP A 151 11.36 -33.67 4.03
C ASP A 151 9.94 -33.41 4.59
N VAL A 152 9.79 -32.35 5.38
CA VAL A 152 8.48 -31.93 5.93
C VAL A 152 7.89 -30.85 5.04
N LYS A 153 7.17 -31.27 3.98
CA LYS A 153 6.61 -30.39 2.93
C LYS A 153 5.88 -29.15 3.47
N GLN A 154 5.06 -29.31 4.51
CA GLN A 154 4.32 -28.20 5.12
C GLN A 154 5.24 -27.11 5.67
N GLU A 155 6.34 -27.51 6.31
CA GLU A 155 7.31 -26.60 6.91
C GLU A 155 8.28 -26.00 5.88
N ILE A 156 8.57 -26.73 4.79
CA ILE A 156 9.27 -26.19 3.62
C ILE A 156 8.43 -25.06 3.00
N ALA A 157 7.14 -25.32 2.74
CA ALA A 157 6.21 -24.33 2.22
C ALA A 157 6.11 -23.10 3.14
N ARG A 158 5.93 -23.32 4.45
CA ARG A 158 5.93 -22.23 5.44
C ARG A 158 7.21 -21.40 5.34
N THR A 159 8.38 -22.05 5.32
CA THR A 159 9.67 -21.34 5.31
C THR A 159 9.87 -20.52 4.04
N LEU A 160 9.55 -21.08 2.88
CA LEU A 160 9.59 -20.36 1.59
C LEU A 160 8.67 -19.13 1.62
N ILE A 161 7.44 -19.29 2.14
CA ILE A 161 6.50 -18.17 2.27
C ILE A 161 7.06 -17.08 3.19
N PHE A 162 7.69 -17.42 4.31
CA PHE A 162 8.27 -16.40 5.20
C PHE A 162 9.51 -15.71 4.60
N ILE A 163 10.31 -16.40 3.78
CA ILE A 163 11.38 -15.76 2.99
C ILE A 163 10.77 -14.78 1.98
N GLY A 164 9.70 -15.17 1.29
CA GLY A 164 8.95 -14.28 0.40
C GLY A 164 8.41 -13.05 1.14
N ARG A 165 7.92 -13.23 2.36
CA ARG A 165 7.42 -12.14 3.21
C ARG A 165 8.51 -11.16 3.63
N LEU A 166 9.72 -11.66 3.88
CA LEU A 166 10.87 -10.81 4.17
C LEU A 166 11.22 -9.93 2.95
N HIS A 167 11.27 -10.52 1.75
CA HIS A 167 11.49 -9.77 0.51
C HIS A 167 10.35 -8.78 0.23
N PHE A 168 9.11 -9.16 0.52
CA PHE A 168 7.95 -8.27 0.42
C PHE A 168 8.12 -7.03 1.31
N TYR A 169 8.58 -7.19 2.55
CA TYR A 169 8.85 -6.06 3.44
C TYR A 169 10.04 -5.19 3.01
N ARG A 170 11.00 -5.76 2.27
CA ARG A 170 12.07 -4.98 1.61
C ARG A 170 11.60 -4.20 0.39
N GLY A 171 10.40 -4.48 -0.13
CA GLY A 171 9.90 -3.92 -1.39
C GLY A 171 10.30 -4.73 -2.63
N ASP A 172 10.98 -5.87 -2.46
CA ASP A 172 11.41 -6.76 -3.53
C ASP A 172 10.23 -7.65 -4.00
N TYR A 173 9.16 -7.06 -4.51
CA TYR A 173 7.90 -7.77 -4.76
C TYR A 173 8.02 -8.91 -5.77
N ASP A 174 8.89 -8.78 -6.78
CA ASP A 174 9.12 -9.85 -7.77
C ASP A 174 9.77 -11.08 -7.13
N ILE A 175 10.79 -10.86 -6.28
CA ILE A 175 11.45 -11.94 -5.54
C ILE A 175 10.47 -12.55 -4.53
N ALA A 176 9.66 -11.72 -3.86
CA ALA A 176 8.63 -12.20 -2.95
C ALA A 176 7.65 -13.15 -3.65
N ILE A 177 7.15 -12.77 -4.83
CA ILE A 177 6.23 -13.59 -5.65
C ILE A 177 6.89 -14.92 -6.03
N GLU A 178 8.17 -14.93 -6.43
CA GLU A 178 8.89 -16.17 -6.76
C GLU A 178 8.92 -17.14 -5.57
N TYR A 179 9.28 -16.66 -4.38
CA TYR A 179 9.28 -17.49 -3.16
C TYR A 179 7.88 -17.95 -2.77
N TYR A 180 6.87 -17.10 -2.89
CA TYR A 180 5.48 -17.51 -2.62
C TYR A 180 5.01 -18.58 -3.60
N GLN A 181 5.37 -18.49 -4.89
CA GLN A 181 5.04 -19.50 -5.90
C GLN A 181 5.75 -20.82 -5.62
N ARG A 182 7.02 -20.80 -5.24
CA ARG A 182 7.75 -22.00 -4.81
C ARG A 182 7.08 -22.63 -3.58
N GLY A 183 6.72 -21.83 -2.58
CA GLY A 183 6.00 -22.30 -1.39
C GLY A 183 4.63 -22.88 -1.71
N LEU A 184 3.91 -22.28 -2.66
CA LEU A 184 2.62 -22.77 -3.16
C LEU A 184 2.75 -24.16 -3.78
N VAL A 185 3.71 -24.38 -4.68
CA VAL A 185 3.95 -25.69 -5.31
C VAL A 185 4.21 -26.76 -4.26
N VAL A 186 5.08 -26.47 -3.29
CA VAL A 186 5.37 -27.42 -2.19
C VAL A 186 4.14 -27.65 -1.30
N ALA A 187 3.31 -26.63 -1.07
CA ALA A 187 2.07 -26.78 -0.32
C ALA A 187 1.04 -27.63 -1.05
N GLU A 188 0.95 -27.53 -2.38
CA GLU A 188 0.11 -28.38 -3.23
C GLU A 188 0.59 -29.84 -3.20
N GLU A 189 1.90 -30.07 -3.34
CA GLU A 189 2.49 -31.42 -3.19
C GLU A 189 2.22 -32.03 -1.81
N GLY A 190 2.27 -31.21 -0.76
CA GLY A 190 2.02 -31.62 0.62
C GLY A 190 0.54 -31.63 1.04
N GLY A 191 -0.39 -31.28 0.13
CA GLY A 191 -1.83 -31.23 0.41
C GLY A 191 -2.27 -30.19 1.47
N SER A 192 -1.44 -29.19 1.79
CA SER A 192 -1.74 -28.23 2.85
C SER A 192 -2.59 -27.06 2.35
N LYS A 193 -3.92 -27.19 2.48
CA LYS A 193 -4.88 -26.13 2.10
C LYS A 193 -4.56 -24.78 2.76
N HIS A 194 -4.10 -24.79 4.01
CA HIS A 194 -3.72 -23.56 4.72
C HIS A 194 -2.56 -22.81 4.05
N TYR A 195 -1.47 -23.48 3.67
CA TYR A 195 -0.34 -22.80 3.03
C TYR A 195 -0.59 -22.45 1.57
N ILE A 196 -1.40 -23.24 0.85
CA ILE A 196 -1.91 -22.88 -0.49
C ILE A 196 -2.64 -21.54 -0.41
N LEU A 197 -3.59 -21.45 0.52
CA LEU A 197 -4.39 -20.27 0.76
C LEU A 197 -3.53 -19.06 1.17
N TYR A 198 -2.61 -19.27 2.12
CA TYR A 198 -1.74 -18.21 2.61
C TYR A 198 -0.82 -17.67 1.50
N ALA A 199 -0.28 -18.55 0.65
CA ALA A 199 0.51 -18.14 -0.51
C ALA A 199 -0.33 -17.35 -1.52
N PHE A 200 -1.55 -17.78 -1.85
CA PHE A 200 -2.44 -17.02 -2.75
C PHE A 200 -2.72 -15.62 -2.23
N CYS A 201 -3.05 -15.49 -0.95
CA CYS A 201 -3.30 -14.19 -0.32
C CYS A 201 -2.08 -13.26 -0.44
N LEU A 202 -0.87 -13.76 -0.12
CA LEU A 202 0.36 -12.98 -0.17
C LEU A 202 0.80 -12.62 -1.59
N ILE A 203 0.60 -13.52 -2.57
CA ILE A 203 0.80 -13.22 -3.99
C ILE A 203 -0.17 -12.10 -4.42
N GLY A 204 -1.43 -12.17 -4.00
CA GLY A 204 -2.41 -11.13 -4.25
C GLY A 204 -2.01 -9.76 -3.71
N PHE A 205 -1.54 -9.69 -2.46
CA PHE A 205 -0.99 -8.46 -1.88
C PHE A 205 0.24 -7.93 -2.64
N ALA A 206 1.13 -8.81 -3.08
CA ALA A 206 2.30 -8.40 -3.88
C ALA A 206 1.89 -7.82 -5.23
N TYR A 207 0.91 -8.42 -5.93
CA TYR A 207 0.35 -7.84 -7.15
C TYR A 207 -0.36 -6.51 -6.90
N TRP A 208 -1.07 -6.37 -5.77
CA TRP A 208 -1.70 -5.11 -5.39
C TRP A 208 -0.67 -3.99 -5.24
N LEU A 209 0.43 -4.22 -4.52
CA LEU A 209 1.53 -3.24 -4.37
C LEU A 209 2.23 -2.91 -5.69
N LYS A 210 2.32 -3.87 -6.61
CA LYS A 210 2.81 -3.64 -7.98
C LYS A 210 1.84 -2.83 -8.85
N GLY A 211 0.60 -2.60 -8.39
CA GLY A 211 -0.46 -1.93 -9.13
C GLY A 211 -1.21 -2.84 -10.11
N GLU A 212 -0.94 -4.14 -10.12
CA GLU A 212 -1.58 -5.15 -10.97
C GLU A 212 -2.93 -5.61 -10.34
N ILE A 213 -3.86 -4.67 -10.21
CA ILE A 213 -5.05 -4.82 -9.35
C ILE A 213 -5.99 -5.97 -9.78
N ASN A 214 -6.06 -6.29 -11.08
CA ASN A 214 -6.88 -7.41 -11.55
C ASN A 214 -6.33 -8.77 -11.08
N ARG A 215 -5.00 -8.95 -11.11
CA ARG A 215 -4.37 -10.17 -10.60
C ARG A 215 -4.56 -10.26 -9.08
N ALA A 216 -4.41 -9.14 -8.38
CA ALA A 216 -4.71 -9.08 -6.94
C ALA A 216 -6.15 -9.55 -6.62
N LEU A 217 -7.14 -9.09 -7.40
CA LEU A 217 -8.54 -9.54 -7.25
C LEU A 217 -8.74 -11.02 -7.58
N GLU A 218 -8.08 -11.56 -8.60
CA GLU A 218 -8.17 -12.97 -8.96
C GLU A 218 -7.65 -13.85 -7.83
N TYR A 219 -6.43 -13.59 -7.35
CA TYR A 219 -5.83 -14.31 -6.23
C TYR A 219 -6.64 -14.12 -4.95
N GLY A 220 -7.11 -12.91 -4.66
CA GLY A 220 -7.95 -12.61 -3.49
C GLY A 220 -9.25 -13.42 -3.48
N LYS A 221 -9.96 -13.52 -4.62
CA LYS A 221 -11.21 -14.29 -4.72
C LYS A 221 -11.00 -15.79 -4.61
N ARG A 222 -9.97 -16.33 -5.28
CA ARG A 222 -9.60 -17.76 -5.16
C ARG A 222 -9.24 -18.11 -3.72
N SER A 223 -8.47 -17.23 -3.08
CA SER A 223 -8.10 -17.32 -1.68
C SER A 223 -9.35 -17.28 -0.77
N LEU A 224 -10.26 -16.31 -0.95
CA LEU A 224 -11.47 -16.21 -0.14
C LEU A 224 -12.33 -17.48 -0.18
N SER A 225 -12.58 -18.03 -1.38
CA SER A 225 -13.37 -19.26 -1.54
C SER A 225 -12.77 -20.45 -0.78
N LEU A 226 -11.44 -20.61 -0.82
CA LEU A 226 -10.76 -21.69 -0.09
C LEU A 226 -10.74 -21.42 1.42
N ALA A 227 -10.61 -20.15 1.84
CA ALA A 227 -10.67 -19.76 3.25
C ALA A 227 -12.03 -20.06 3.89
N GLU A 228 -13.12 -19.83 3.14
CA GLU A 228 -14.48 -20.18 3.52
C GLU A 228 -14.67 -21.71 3.60
N GLU A 229 -14.12 -22.47 2.64
CA GLU A 229 -14.19 -23.95 2.63
C GLU A 229 -13.56 -24.58 3.88
N ILE A 230 -12.38 -24.10 4.30
CA ILE A 230 -11.69 -24.61 5.50
C ILE A 230 -12.05 -23.86 6.79
N ASN A 231 -13.04 -22.95 6.72
CA ASN A 231 -13.50 -22.12 7.83
C ASN A 231 -12.36 -21.36 8.56
N CYS A 232 -11.35 -20.89 7.84
CA CYS A 232 -10.23 -20.16 8.42
C CYS A 232 -10.55 -18.66 8.53
N LYS A 233 -11.24 -18.26 9.60
CA LYS A 233 -11.69 -16.87 9.86
C LYS A 233 -10.59 -15.82 9.72
N TYR A 234 -9.38 -16.09 10.23
CA TYR A 234 -8.22 -15.19 10.07
C TYR A 234 -7.88 -14.95 8.59
N LEU A 235 -7.87 -16.00 7.76
CA LEU A 235 -7.56 -15.85 6.34
C LEU A 235 -8.73 -15.25 5.55
N ILE A 236 -9.98 -15.47 5.96
CA ILE A 236 -11.14 -14.76 5.41
C ILE A 236 -10.96 -13.25 5.59
N ILE A 237 -10.63 -12.79 6.80
CA ILE A 237 -10.33 -11.37 7.11
C ILE A 237 -9.27 -10.82 6.16
N ARG A 238 -8.12 -11.51 6.02
CA ARG A 238 -7.02 -11.08 5.14
C ARG A 238 -7.41 -11.03 3.66
N CYS A 239 -8.27 -11.95 3.20
CA CYS A 239 -8.76 -11.97 1.82
C CYS A 239 -9.75 -10.83 1.57
N CYS A 240 -10.69 -10.60 2.49
CA CYS A 240 -11.61 -9.47 2.43
C CYS A 240 -10.85 -8.14 2.39
N ASP A 241 -9.81 -7.98 3.20
CA ASP A 241 -8.95 -6.79 3.18
C ASP A 241 -8.31 -6.57 1.80
N LEU A 242 -7.64 -7.59 1.24
CA LEU A 242 -7.04 -7.52 -0.10
C LEU A 242 -8.05 -7.14 -1.18
N ILE A 243 -9.24 -7.75 -1.15
CA ILE A 243 -10.30 -7.50 -2.14
C ILE A 243 -10.85 -6.08 -1.95
N GLY A 244 -11.10 -5.66 -0.71
CA GLY A 244 -11.55 -4.31 -0.36
C GLY A 244 -10.56 -3.24 -0.83
N MET A 245 -9.28 -3.41 -0.51
CA MET A 245 -8.19 -2.54 -0.98
C MET A 245 -8.15 -2.49 -2.51
N SER A 246 -8.32 -3.63 -3.18
CA SER A 246 -8.31 -3.70 -4.65
C SER A 246 -9.50 -2.98 -5.27
N TYR A 247 -10.72 -3.13 -4.74
CA TYR A 247 -11.89 -2.40 -5.22
C TYR A 247 -11.78 -0.89 -4.94
N ASN A 248 -11.28 -0.51 -3.76
CA ASN A 248 -11.02 0.89 -3.41
C ASN A 248 -10.03 1.52 -4.39
N THR A 249 -8.95 0.81 -4.74
CA THR A 249 -7.95 1.26 -5.73
C THR A 249 -8.57 1.47 -7.11
N LYS A 250 -9.57 0.67 -7.49
CA LYS A 250 -10.31 0.80 -8.74
C LYS A 250 -11.46 1.83 -8.68
N GLY A 251 -11.68 2.48 -7.54
CA GLY A 251 -12.77 3.44 -7.33
C GLY A 251 -14.15 2.81 -7.11
N TYR A 252 -14.24 1.48 -6.95
CA TYR A 252 -15.49 0.80 -6.62
C TYR A 252 -15.73 0.81 -5.11
N PHE A 253 -15.98 2.00 -4.57
CA PHE A 253 -16.04 2.24 -3.13
C PHE A 253 -17.10 1.42 -2.39
N ASP A 254 -18.30 1.27 -2.96
CA ASP A 254 -19.37 0.53 -2.30
C ASP A 254 -19.02 -0.95 -2.16
N ARG A 255 -18.44 -1.56 -3.20
CA ARG A 255 -17.89 -2.92 -3.12
C ARG A 255 -16.76 -3.02 -2.11
N ALA A 256 -15.89 -2.02 -2.04
CA ALA A 256 -14.81 -2.02 -1.06
C ALA A 256 -15.36 -2.04 0.38
N ILE A 257 -16.39 -1.22 0.65
CA ILE A 257 -17.08 -1.19 1.94
C ILE A 257 -17.73 -2.54 2.24
N GLU A 258 -18.43 -3.18 1.30
CA GLU A 258 -19.04 -4.51 1.50
C GLU A 258 -18.02 -5.55 2.01
N PHE A 259 -16.82 -5.61 1.41
CA PHE A 259 -15.78 -6.55 1.85
C PHE A 259 -15.17 -6.17 3.21
N TRP A 260 -15.01 -4.88 3.52
CA TRP A 260 -14.54 -4.46 4.85
C TRP A 260 -15.61 -4.64 5.94
N GLU A 261 -16.89 -4.54 5.63
CA GLU A 261 -17.98 -4.92 6.52
C GLU A 261 -18.01 -6.44 6.77
N GLN A 262 -17.76 -7.25 5.73
CA GLN A 262 -17.56 -8.69 5.88
C GLN A 262 -16.35 -8.99 6.76
N GLN A 263 -15.21 -8.32 6.55
CA GLN A 263 -14.03 -8.43 7.42
C GLN A 263 -14.38 -8.12 8.87
N MET A 264 -15.06 -7.00 9.13
CA MET A 264 -15.45 -6.57 10.46
C MET A 264 -16.38 -7.59 11.14
N LYS A 265 -17.37 -8.14 10.42
CA LYS A 265 -18.26 -9.18 10.94
C LYS A 265 -17.49 -10.44 11.35
N VAL A 266 -16.58 -10.91 10.49
CA VAL A 266 -15.75 -12.08 10.78
C VAL A 266 -14.79 -11.81 11.95
N ALA A 267 -14.23 -10.61 12.04
CA ALA A 267 -13.38 -10.19 13.15
C ALA A 267 -14.15 -10.14 14.48
N GLN A 268 -15.42 -9.71 14.46
CA GLN A 268 -16.31 -9.77 15.62
C GLN A 268 -16.60 -11.21 16.07
N GLU A 269 -16.82 -12.14 15.13
CA GLU A 269 -17.04 -13.56 15.45
C GLU A 269 -15.87 -14.20 16.23
N ILE A 270 -14.64 -13.72 15.99
CA ILE A 270 -13.43 -14.24 16.64
C ILE A 270 -12.86 -13.29 17.70
N SER A 271 -13.63 -12.26 18.10
CA SER A 271 -13.24 -11.24 19.07
C SER A 271 -11.91 -10.54 18.78
N ASN A 272 -11.50 -10.46 17.50
CA ASN A 272 -10.25 -9.83 17.11
C ASN A 272 -10.44 -8.32 16.92
N LYS A 273 -10.25 -7.56 18.01
CA LYS A 273 -10.45 -6.11 18.02
C LYS A 273 -9.50 -5.35 17.08
N ARG A 274 -8.30 -5.87 16.84
CA ARG A 274 -7.32 -5.26 15.91
C ARG A 274 -7.85 -5.25 14.47
N GLU A 275 -8.38 -6.37 14.01
CA GLU A 275 -8.93 -6.46 12.65
C GLU A 275 -10.24 -5.67 12.51
N ILE A 276 -10.98 -5.44 13.61
CA ILE A 276 -12.12 -4.50 13.64
C ILE A 276 -11.64 -3.05 13.46
N ILE A 277 -10.59 -2.64 14.18
CA ILE A 277 -9.96 -1.31 14.04
C ILE A 277 -9.53 -1.07 12.58
N ASP A 278 -8.86 -2.04 11.96
CA ASP A 278 -8.40 -1.94 10.57
C ASP A 278 -9.58 -1.73 9.60
N ALA A 279 -10.63 -2.55 9.72
CA ALA A 279 -11.83 -2.43 8.90
C ALA A 279 -12.53 -1.07 9.08
N LEU A 280 -12.68 -0.59 10.33
CA LEU A 280 -13.26 0.73 10.62
C LEU A 280 -12.45 1.86 9.98
N ASN A 281 -11.12 1.81 10.06
CA ASN A 281 -10.25 2.80 9.42
C ASN A 281 -10.38 2.79 7.89
N HIS A 282 -10.43 1.61 7.29
CA HIS A 282 -10.61 1.49 5.86
C HIS A 282 -11.96 2.07 5.42
N ILE A 283 -13.06 1.68 6.07
CA ILE A 283 -14.41 2.20 5.77
C ILE A 283 -14.45 3.72 5.96
N GLY A 284 -13.92 4.24 7.07
CA GLY A 284 -13.82 5.68 7.31
C GLY A 284 -13.03 6.40 6.22
N SER A 285 -11.90 5.83 5.80
CA SER A 285 -11.10 6.38 4.70
C SER A 285 -11.85 6.36 3.36
N VAL A 286 -12.67 5.35 3.08
CA VAL A 286 -13.49 5.32 1.86
C VAL A 286 -14.55 6.41 1.88
N TYR A 287 -15.27 6.58 2.99
CA TYR A 287 -16.26 7.64 3.11
C TYR A 287 -15.61 9.02 2.97
N ARG A 288 -14.41 9.21 3.56
CA ARG A 288 -13.61 10.42 3.34
C ARG A 288 -13.30 10.62 1.86
N ASN A 289 -12.86 9.57 1.17
CA ASN A 289 -12.54 9.62 -0.25
C ASN A 289 -13.78 9.92 -1.11
N LYS A 290 -14.98 9.48 -0.70
CA LYS A 290 -16.26 9.83 -1.34
C LYS A 290 -16.69 11.28 -1.05
N GLY A 291 -16.00 11.99 -0.15
CA GLY A 291 -16.41 13.31 0.33
C GLY A 291 -17.52 13.28 1.39
N ASP A 292 -17.94 12.09 1.83
CA ASP A 292 -18.99 11.90 2.87
C ASP A 292 -18.34 11.97 4.26
N LEU A 293 -17.93 13.18 4.66
CA LEU A 293 -17.22 13.43 5.92
C LEU A 293 -18.07 13.15 7.16
N ASP A 294 -19.39 13.17 7.03
CA ASP A 294 -20.33 12.89 8.11
C ASP A 294 -20.44 11.41 8.41
N LYS A 295 -20.28 10.54 7.40
CA LYS A 295 -20.08 9.11 7.64
C LYS A 295 -18.65 8.78 8.01
N ALA A 296 -17.64 9.45 7.45
CA ALA A 296 -16.24 9.10 7.68
C ALA A 296 -15.82 9.22 9.17
N LEU A 297 -16.18 10.34 9.81
CA LEU A 297 -15.71 10.66 11.15
C LEU A 297 -16.16 9.63 12.22
N PRO A 298 -17.45 9.23 12.30
CA PRO A 298 -17.89 8.22 13.27
C PRO A 298 -17.15 6.88 13.17
N TYR A 299 -16.78 6.43 11.96
CA TYR A 299 -16.00 5.19 11.80
C TYR A 299 -14.58 5.34 12.37
N MET A 300 -13.93 6.49 12.12
CA MET A 300 -12.58 6.74 12.62
C MET A 300 -12.57 7.00 14.14
N GLU A 301 -13.57 7.68 14.69
CA GLU A 301 -13.72 7.86 16.14
C GLU A 301 -13.98 6.52 16.85
N LYS A 302 -14.83 5.65 16.28
CA LYS A 302 -15.00 4.27 16.79
C LYS A 302 -13.71 3.48 16.76
N SER A 303 -12.92 3.63 15.70
CA SER A 303 -11.60 3.00 15.60
C SER A 303 -10.65 3.50 16.70
N LEU A 304 -10.64 4.81 16.98
CA LEU A 304 -9.79 5.39 18.01
C LEU A 304 -10.23 4.97 19.42
N ALA A 305 -11.53 4.96 19.69
CA ALA A 305 -12.08 4.52 20.97
C ALA A 305 -11.78 3.04 21.25
N LEU A 306 -11.89 2.18 20.22
CA LEU A 306 -11.55 0.76 20.36
C LEU A 306 -10.04 0.55 20.56
N TYR A 307 -9.20 1.37 19.93
CA TYR A 307 -7.76 1.37 20.19
C TYR A 307 -7.46 1.73 21.64
N ASP A 308 -8.10 2.78 22.17
CA ASP A 308 -7.92 3.24 23.55
C ASP A 308 -8.32 2.14 24.55
N GLU A 309 -9.43 1.45 24.30
CA GLU A 309 -9.87 0.32 25.12
C GLU A 309 -8.82 -0.82 25.15
N ILE A 310 -8.13 -1.08 24.04
CA ILE A 310 -7.08 -2.11 23.98
C ILE A 310 -5.85 -1.67 24.79
N VAL A 311 -5.38 -0.45 24.58
CA VAL A 311 -4.19 0.07 25.28
C VAL A 311 -4.41 0.10 26.79
N GLU A 312 -5.61 0.50 27.24
CA GLU A 312 -5.97 0.50 28.66
C GLU A 312 -5.99 -0.90 29.27
N ARG A 313 -6.46 -1.92 28.55
CA ARG A 313 -6.57 -3.29 29.05
C ARG A 313 -5.27 -4.09 28.98
N GLU A 314 -4.50 -3.91 27.91
CA GLU A 314 -3.40 -4.80 27.57
C GLU A 314 -2.03 -4.14 27.75
N ALA A 315 -1.98 -2.82 27.99
CA ALA A 315 -0.75 -2.02 28.04
C ALA A 315 0.14 -2.18 26.79
N LEU A 316 -0.46 -2.61 25.66
CA LEU A 316 0.20 -2.83 24.39
C LEU A 316 -0.22 -1.73 23.40
N GLY A 317 0.73 -0.89 23.01
CA GLY A 317 0.52 0.00 21.86
C GLY A 317 0.43 -0.81 20.58
N ILE A 318 -0.66 -0.68 19.82
CA ILE A 318 -0.75 -1.28 18.48
C ILE A 318 -0.08 -0.31 17.49
N PRO A 319 0.76 -0.79 16.54
CA PRO A 319 1.45 0.07 15.56
C PRO A 319 0.56 0.90 14.62
N ILE A 320 -0.76 0.87 14.77
CA ILE A 320 -1.72 1.55 13.90
C ILE A 320 -2.14 2.95 14.40
N ILE A 321 -1.79 3.34 15.63
CA ILE A 321 -2.23 4.63 16.18
C ILE A 321 -1.79 5.83 15.34
N ASP A 322 -0.59 5.78 14.74
CA ASP A 322 -0.11 6.81 13.81
C ASP A 322 -1.10 7.01 12.65
N GLN A 323 -1.61 5.92 12.09
CA GLN A 323 -2.57 5.96 10.98
C GLN A 323 -3.95 6.45 11.43
N ILE A 324 -4.43 6.00 12.60
CA ILE A 324 -5.72 6.43 13.15
C ILE A 324 -5.69 7.94 13.41
N LEU A 325 -4.70 8.41 14.18
CA LEU A 325 -4.53 9.82 14.53
C LEU A 325 -4.32 10.69 13.30
N GLY A 326 -3.50 10.25 12.34
CA GLY A 326 -3.34 10.96 11.07
C GLY A 326 -4.66 11.07 10.30
N ASN A 327 -5.46 10.01 10.27
CA ASN A 327 -6.74 10.02 9.58
C ASN A 327 -7.78 10.95 10.23
N VAL A 328 -7.93 10.92 11.57
CA VAL A 328 -8.84 11.83 12.29
C VAL A 328 -8.35 13.27 12.26
N PHE A 329 -7.03 13.50 12.37
CA PHE A 329 -6.43 14.82 12.21
C PHE A 329 -6.82 15.44 10.86
N GLU A 330 -6.62 14.67 9.78
CA GLU A 330 -6.93 15.13 8.43
C GLU A 330 -8.43 15.36 8.21
N LEU A 331 -9.30 14.52 8.78
CA LEU A 331 -10.74 14.76 8.75
C LEU A 331 -11.12 16.06 9.46
N SER A 332 -10.56 16.32 10.64
CA SER A 332 -10.80 17.54 11.40
C SER A 332 -10.32 18.79 10.64
N ILE A 333 -9.16 18.72 9.97
CA ILE A 333 -8.67 19.79 9.08
C ILE A 333 -9.68 20.07 7.95
N VAL A 334 -10.16 19.03 7.27
CA VAL A 334 -11.08 19.19 6.14
C VAL A 334 -12.47 19.68 6.58
N LYS A 335 -12.96 19.25 7.75
CA LYS A 335 -14.21 19.76 8.36
C LYS A 335 -14.08 21.18 8.91
N GLY A 336 -12.86 21.70 9.06
CA GLY A 336 -12.60 23.01 9.67
C GLY A 336 -12.64 23.00 11.20
N ASP A 337 -12.66 21.83 11.84
CA ASP A 337 -12.57 21.67 13.29
C ASP A 337 -11.11 21.69 13.73
N PHE A 338 -10.52 22.88 13.73
CA PHE A 338 -9.10 23.07 14.03
C PHE A 338 -8.74 22.85 15.49
N ASP A 339 -9.72 22.89 16.40
CA ASP A 339 -9.51 22.62 17.81
C ASP A 339 -9.34 21.11 18.03
N GLN A 340 -10.21 20.27 17.44
CA GLN A 340 -10.00 18.82 17.46
C GLN A 340 -8.73 18.40 16.71
N ALA A 341 -8.46 19.01 15.55
CA ALA A 341 -7.20 18.74 14.83
C ALA A 341 -5.97 19.02 15.71
N ARG A 342 -6.01 20.07 16.54
CA ARG A 342 -4.92 20.39 17.47
C ARG A 342 -4.78 19.35 18.57
N LEU A 343 -5.88 18.83 19.11
CA LEU A 343 -5.86 17.77 20.10
C LEU A 343 -5.27 16.47 19.53
N TYR A 344 -5.68 16.08 18.32
CA TYR A 344 -5.11 14.91 17.64
C TYR A 344 -3.63 15.09 17.31
N TYR A 345 -3.23 16.28 16.87
CA TYR A 345 -1.81 16.60 16.66
C TYR A 345 -0.99 16.49 17.94
N GLN A 346 -1.47 17.05 19.05
CA GLN A 346 -0.79 16.95 20.35
C GLN A 346 -0.66 15.49 20.80
N ARG A 347 -1.72 14.70 20.61
CA ARG A 347 -1.68 13.27 20.91
C ARG A 347 -0.68 12.52 20.02
N PHE A 348 -0.58 12.89 18.74
CA PHE A 348 0.39 12.31 17.81
C PHE A 348 1.84 12.68 18.18
N ASP A 349 2.09 13.93 18.58
CA ASP A 349 3.40 14.45 19.02
C ASP A 349 3.94 13.77 20.29
N LEU A 350 3.05 13.23 21.12
CA LEU A 350 3.42 12.47 22.32
C LEU A 350 3.77 11.01 22.04
N LEU A 351 3.54 10.51 20.83
CA LEU A 351 3.91 9.14 20.47
C LEU A 351 5.44 9.04 20.34
N PRO A 352 6.05 7.92 20.76
CA PRO A 352 7.46 7.69 20.50
C PRO A 352 7.74 7.74 19.00
N SER A 353 8.80 8.43 18.56
CA SER A 353 9.17 8.46 17.14
C SER A 353 9.35 7.03 16.62
N THR A 354 8.47 6.61 15.71
CA THR A 354 8.50 5.28 15.09
C THR A 354 9.39 5.24 13.84
N GLY A 355 10.11 6.34 13.55
CA GLY A 355 11.05 6.49 12.44
C GLY A 355 10.74 7.69 11.55
N LYS A 356 11.43 7.77 10.40
CA LYS A 356 11.36 8.93 9.48
C LYS A 356 9.95 9.28 9.02
N ARG A 357 9.08 8.28 8.85
CA ARG A 357 7.68 8.49 8.45
C ARG A 357 6.89 9.25 9.50
N HIS A 358 7.09 8.92 10.77
CA HIS A 358 6.44 9.58 11.90
C HIS A 358 6.88 11.04 11.99
N GLU A 359 8.20 11.29 11.95
CA GLU A 359 8.77 12.64 12.01
C GLU A 359 8.29 13.53 10.85
N PHE A 360 8.23 12.98 9.64
CA PHE A 360 7.70 13.71 8.48
C PHE A 360 6.21 14.04 8.65
N SER A 361 5.42 13.09 9.14
CA SER A 361 3.99 13.28 9.39
C SER A 361 3.75 14.36 10.45
N LEU A 362 4.55 14.35 11.52
CA LEU A 362 4.51 15.37 12.57
C LEU A 362 4.75 16.78 12.02
N HIS A 363 5.82 16.96 11.24
CA HIS A 363 6.13 18.26 10.62
C HIS A 363 5.05 18.70 9.62
N LEU A 364 4.50 17.76 8.85
CA LEU A 364 3.43 18.02 7.90
C LEU A 364 2.15 18.48 8.61
N PHE A 365 1.71 17.78 9.66
CA PHE A 365 0.53 18.14 10.45
C PHE A 365 0.69 19.50 11.12
N LYS A 366 1.89 19.79 11.65
CA LYS A 366 2.23 21.11 12.18
C LYS A 366 2.10 22.22 11.14
N ALA A 367 2.61 22.00 9.93
CA ALA A 367 2.48 22.96 8.84
C ALA A 367 1.01 23.19 8.43
N GLN A 368 0.21 22.13 8.37
CA GLN A 368 -1.23 22.23 8.08
C GLN A 368 -1.98 23.04 9.14
N LEU A 369 -1.71 22.82 10.43
CA LEU A 369 -2.30 23.63 11.51
C LEU A 369 -1.86 25.11 11.45
N LEU A 370 -0.61 25.37 11.09
CA LEU A 370 -0.11 26.74 10.94
C LEU A 370 -0.75 27.45 9.72
N LYS A 371 -0.99 26.72 8.63
CA LYS A 371 -1.64 27.22 7.40
C LYS A 371 -3.06 27.74 7.66
N THR A 372 -3.81 27.10 8.56
CA THR A 372 -5.19 27.50 8.89
C THR A 372 -5.28 28.81 9.68
N SER A 373 -4.15 29.29 10.22
CA SER A 373 -4.11 30.55 10.97
C SER A 373 -4.34 31.77 10.09
N LYS A 374 -5.11 32.75 10.60
CA LYS A 374 -5.31 34.05 9.93
C LYS A 374 -4.06 34.94 9.90
N ARG A 375 -3.05 34.66 10.75
CA ARG A 375 -1.82 35.48 10.85
C ARG A 375 -0.84 35.11 9.73
N ALA A 376 -0.41 36.09 8.94
CA ALA A 376 0.60 35.91 7.88
C ALA A 376 1.88 35.25 8.40
N TYR A 377 2.35 35.65 9.59
CA TYR A 377 3.51 35.04 10.25
C TYR A 377 3.42 33.51 10.42
N ASN A 378 2.23 33.00 10.77
CA ASN A 378 2.03 31.55 10.93
C ASN A 378 2.01 30.84 9.58
N ARG A 379 1.42 31.45 8.54
CA ARG A 379 1.45 30.92 7.17
C ARG A 379 2.87 30.88 6.61
N GLY A 380 3.68 31.93 6.81
CA GLY A 380 5.10 31.92 6.43
C GLY A 380 5.91 30.84 7.16
N LYS A 381 5.59 30.55 8.43
CA LYS A 381 6.17 29.38 9.12
C LYS A 381 5.74 28.05 8.50
N ALA A 382 4.47 27.90 8.15
CA ALA A 382 3.97 26.69 7.49
C ALA A 382 4.68 26.46 6.16
N GLU A 383 4.80 27.51 5.35
CA GLU A 383 5.48 27.48 4.06
C GLU A 383 6.95 27.07 4.20
N LYS A 384 7.68 27.63 5.17
CA LYS A 384 9.07 27.24 5.45
C LYS A 384 9.20 25.76 5.78
N ILE A 385 8.30 25.22 6.61
CA ILE A 385 8.29 23.78 6.94
C ILE A 385 8.00 22.96 5.69
N LEU A 386 7.01 23.33 4.88
CA LEU A 386 6.65 22.60 3.66
C LEU A 386 7.79 22.65 2.63
N LYS A 387 8.45 23.80 2.44
CA LYS A 387 9.64 23.94 1.58
C LYS A 387 10.78 23.02 2.03
N GLN A 388 10.95 22.80 3.33
CA GLN A 388 11.91 21.82 3.85
C GLN A 388 11.47 20.39 3.48
N LEU A 389 10.23 20.01 3.79
CA LEU A 389 9.71 18.66 3.56
C LEU A 389 9.75 18.24 2.09
N VAL A 390 9.40 19.12 1.16
CA VAL A 390 9.42 18.78 -0.29
C VAL A 390 10.83 18.63 -0.86
N ASN A 391 11.86 19.06 -0.13
CA ASN A 391 13.26 18.93 -0.50
C ASN A 391 13.96 17.76 0.21
N GLU A 392 13.29 17.12 1.17
CA GLU A 392 13.73 15.82 1.66
C GLU A 392 13.56 14.78 0.52
N GLY A 393 14.32 13.68 0.53
CA GLY A 393 14.23 12.66 -0.54
C GLY A 393 12.94 11.82 -0.44
N VAL A 394 12.30 11.51 -1.58
CA VAL A 394 11.04 10.76 -1.63
C VAL A 394 11.17 9.39 -0.96
N PHE A 395 10.55 9.22 0.22
CA PHE A 395 10.49 7.93 0.92
C PHE A 395 9.04 7.44 1.15
N ASP A 396 8.06 8.34 1.26
CA ASP A 396 6.62 8.01 1.29
C ASP A 396 5.88 8.92 0.30
N ILE A 397 5.46 8.35 -0.82
CA ILE A 397 4.91 9.12 -1.93
C ILE A 397 3.65 9.91 -1.55
N GLN A 398 2.83 9.39 -0.62
CA GLN A 398 1.55 10.00 -0.22
C GLN A 398 1.77 11.24 0.64
N LEU A 399 2.70 11.15 1.60
CA LEU A 399 3.07 12.28 2.44
C LEU A 399 3.74 13.39 1.61
N TYR A 400 4.58 13.00 0.64
CA TYR A 400 5.20 13.93 -0.29
C TYR A 400 4.19 14.71 -1.11
N TYR A 401 3.24 14.02 -1.75
CA TYR A 401 2.16 14.67 -2.48
C TYR A 401 1.36 15.63 -1.59
N THR A 402 1.06 15.22 -0.36
CA THR A 402 0.34 16.06 0.60
C THR A 402 1.14 17.32 0.95
N ALA A 403 2.45 17.23 1.16
CA ALA A 403 3.32 18.39 1.40
C ALA A 403 3.34 19.34 0.20
N PHE A 404 3.55 18.83 -1.02
CA PHE A 404 3.55 19.63 -2.25
C PHE A 404 2.21 20.34 -2.48
N ILE A 405 1.08 19.62 -2.34
CA ILE A 405 -0.26 20.21 -2.54
C ILE A 405 -0.51 21.32 -1.51
N ASN A 406 -0.14 21.13 -0.24
CA ASN A 406 -0.27 22.17 0.78
C ASN A 406 0.65 23.38 0.53
N LEU A 407 1.83 23.17 -0.06
CA LEU A 407 2.71 24.26 -0.47
C LEU A 407 2.13 25.05 -1.65
N CYS A 408 1.61 24.36 -2.67
CA CYS A 408 0.92 24.99 -3.80
C CYS A 408 -0.28 25.84 -3.33
N ASP A 409 -1.06 25.33 -2.38
CA ASP A 409 -2.20 26.05 -1.80
C ASP A 409 -1.76 27.35 -1.09
N LEU A 410 -0.66 27.32 -0.31
CA LEU A 410 -0.10 28.52 0.31
C LEU A 410 0.40 29.54 -0.71
N LEU A 411 1.15 29.09 -1.72
CA LEU A 411 1.67 29.96 -2.78
C LEU A 411 0.53 30.56 -3.62
N LEU A 412 -0.54 29.81 -3.89
CA LEU A 412 -1.74 30.33 -4.55
C LEU A 412 -2.43 31.40 -3.71
N PHE A 413 -2.57 31.16 -2.41
CA PHE A 413 -3.13 32.15 -1.49
C PHE A 413 -2.29 33.43 -1.45
N GLU A 414 -0.97 33.29 -1.35
CA GLU A 414 -0.05 34.43 -1.37
C GLU A 414 -0.14 35.21 -2.69
N LEU A 415 -0.12 34.52 -3.83
CA LEU A 415 -0.28 35.12 -5.15
C LEU A 415 -1.58 35.93 -5.26
N GLY A 416 -2.68 35.42 -4.70
CA GLY A 416 -3.97 36.11 -4.66
C GLY A 416 -3.98 37.36 -3.78
N VAL A 417 -3.13 37.44 -2.76
CA VAL A 417 -3.04 38.58 -1.84
C VAL A 417 -2.02 39.62 -2.33
N THR A 418 -0.84 39.19 -2.76
CA THR A 418 0.29 40.08 -3.10
C THR A 418 0.28 40.52 -4.57
N ASN A 419 -0.29 39.70 -5.46
CA ASN A 419 -0.19 39.83 -6.92
C ASN A 419 1.26 39.81 -7.46
N GLU A 420 2.20 39.22 -6.72
CA GLU A 420 3.61 39.15 -7.11
C GLU A 420 3.88 38.01 -8.08
N LEU A 421 4.47 38.34 -9.25
CA LEU A 421 4.79 37.35 -10.30
C LEU A 421 5.90 36.37 -9.89
N GLU A 422 6.73 36.71 -8.90
CA GLU A 422 7.76 35.81 -8.38
C GLU A 422 7.12 34.57 -7.73
N VAL A 423 6.03 34.76 -6.96
CA VAL A 423 5.25 33.69 -6.33
C VAL A 423 4.64 32.75 -7.38
N LEU A 424 4.20 33.30 -8.52
CA LEU A 424 3.71 32.49 -9.65
C LEU A 424 4.82 31.59 -10.21
N GLY A 425 6.05 32.09 -10.32
CA GLY A 425 7.20 31.29 -10.76
C GLY A 425 7.53 30.15 -9.79
N GLU A 426 7.49 30.42 -8.47
CA GLU A 426 7.66 29.39 -7.44
C GLU A 426 6.57 28.31 -7.52
N LEU A 427 5.31 28.71 -7.68
CA LEU A 427 4.18 27.81 -7.82
C LEU A 427 4.32 26.92 -9.07
N GLN A 428 4.70 27.50 -10.22
CA GLN A 428 4.93 26.74 -11.46
C GLN A 428 6.06 25.72 -11.31
N SER A 429 7.14 26.08 -10.63
CA SER A 429 8.24 25.16 -10.31
C SER A 429 7.77 24.01 -9.41
N CYS A 430 6.97 24.33 -8.39
CA CYS A 430 6.38 23.35 -7.47
C CYS A 430 5.47 22.33 -8.21
N ILE A 431 4.56 22.82 -9.06
CA ILE A 431 3.66 21.99 -9.87
C ILE A 431 4.46 21.11 -10.84
N THR A 432 5.49 21.66 -11.48
CA THR A 432 6.33 20.91 -12.44
C THR A 432 7.05 19.75 -11.77
N ARG A 433 7.62 19.96 -10.57
CA ARG A 433 8.22 18.89 -9.77
C ARG A 433 7.19 17.82 -9.40
N LEU A 434 6.00 18.25 -9.00
CA LEU A 434 4.91 17.34 -8.62
C LEU A 434 4.43 16.51 -9.82
N LEU A 435 4.35 17.07 -11.02
CA LEU A 435 4.04 16.36 -12.26
C LEU A 435 5.06 15.27 -12.57
N ASP A 436 6.37 15.57 -12.48
CA ASP A 436 7.44 14.59 -12.73
C ASP A 436 7.36 13.41 -11.74
N ILE A 437 7.12 13.70 -10.46
CA ILE A 437 6.94 12.67 -9.44
C ILE A 437 5.68 11.84 -9.74
N ALA A 438 4.56 12.48 -10.07
CA ALA A 438 3.31 11.81 -10.41
C ALA A 438 3.43 10.90 -11.65
N GLU A 439 4.18 11.34 -12.67
CA GLU A 439 4.48 10.57 -13.87
C GLU A 439 5.34 9.35 -13.57
N LYS A 440 6.46 9.52 -12.83
CA LYS A 440 7.33 8.41 -12.40
C LYS A 440 6.57 7.35 -11.59
N ASN A 441 5.64 7.79 -10.76
CA ASN A 441 4.84 6.91 -9.91
C ASN A 441 3.53 6.42 -10.58
N ARG A 442 3.24 6.81 -11.81
CA ARG A 442 2.02 6.43 -12.56
C ARG A 442 0.72 6.79 -11.83
N SER A 443 0.70 7.98 -11.26
CA SER A 443 -0.46 8.55 -10.57
C SER A 443 -1.31 9.38 -11.54
N TYR A 444 -1.94 8.71 -12.50
CA TYR A 444 -2.67 9.37 -13.59
C TYR A 444 -3.82 10.29 -13.15
N PRO A 445 -4.58 9.98 -12.08
CA PRO A 445 -5.60 10.92 -11.58
C PRO A 445 -4.97 12.25 -11.11
N LEU A 446 -3.89 12.20 -10.34
CA LEU A 446 -3.13 13.38 -9.93
C LEU A 446 -2.55 14.12 -11.15
N LEU A 447 -2.00 13.41 -12.13
CA LEU A 447 -1.51 14.06 -13.37
C LEU A 447 -2.60 14.86 -14.07
N ALA A 448 -3.79 14.28 -14.25
CA ALA A 448 -4.90 14.96 -14.89
C ALA A 448 -5.34 16.21 -14.10
N GLU A 449 -5.40 16.13 -12.77
CA GLU A 449 -5.71 17.29 -11.92
C GLU A 449 -4.66 18.39 -11.96
N LEU A 450 -3.37 18.02 -12.00
CA LEU A 450 -2.27 18.97 -12.10
C LEU A 450 -2.23 19.64 -13.47
N TYR A 451 -2.52 18.92 -14.55
CA TYR A 451 -2.70 19.53 -15.86
C TYR A 451 -3.92 20.45 -15.91
N LEU A 452 -5.03 20.08 -15.26
CA LEU A 452 -6.18 20.99 -15.12
C LEU A 452 -5.81 22.26 -14.33
N LEU A 453 -5.00 22.13 -13.27
CA LEU A 453 -4.47 23.28 -12.52
C LEU A 453 -3.55 24.15 -13.38
N GLN A 454 -2.65 23.55 -14.16
CA GLN A 454 -1.81 24.27 -15.13
C GLN A 454 -2.64 24.99 -16.18
N ALA A 455 -3.71 24.36 -16.69
CA ALA A 455 -4.60 25.01 -17.63
C ALA A 455 -5.22 26.28 -17.05
N ARG A 456 -5.73 26.23 -15.81
CA ARG A 456 -6.29 27.40 -15.14
C ARG A 456 -5.23 28.49 -14.89
N LEU A 457 -4.00 28.11 -14.52
CA LEU A 457 -2.89 29.06 -14.38
C LEU A 457 -2.50 29.72 -15.71
N SER A 458 -2.52 28.99 -16.82
CA SER A 458 -2.31 29.54 -18.16
C SER A 458 -3.42 30.55 -18.53
N LEU A 459 -4.68 30.33 -18.11
CA LEU A 459 -5.73 31.35 -18.27
C LEU A 459 -5.44 32.63 -17.48
N VAL A 460 -4.96 32.49 -16.24
CA VAL A 460 -4.61 33.64 -15.38
C VAL A 460 -3.46 34.46 -15.96
N THR A 461 -2.51 33.80 -16.60
CA THR A 461 -1.40 34.45 -17.35
C THR A 461 -1.79 34.89 -18.76
N LEU A 462 -3.06 34.70 -19.16
CA LEU A 462 -3.64 35.09 -20.45
C LEU A 462 -3.06 34.32 -21.66
N ASP A 463 -2.51 33.13 -21.43
CA ASP A 463 -2.15 32.17 -22.46
C ASP A 463 -3.26 31.12 -22.66
N ILE A 464 -4.30 31.55 -23.38
CA ILE A 464 -5.47 30.71 -23.72
C ILE A 464 -5.05 29.48 -24.53
N LYS A 465 -4.01 29.60 -25.35
CA LYS A 465 -3.52 28.53 -26.20
C LYS A 465 -2.94 27.41 -25.35
N GLU A 466 -2.04 27.76 -24.44
CA GLU A 466 -1.43 26.81 -23.52
C GLU A 466 -2.46 26.19 -22.56
N ALA A 467 -3.41 26.99 -22.08
CA ALA A 467 -4.53 26.50 -21.27
C ALA A 467 -5.30 25.37 -21.99
N ARG A 468 -5.58 25.56 -23.29
CA ARG A 468 -6.28 24.56 -24.10
C ARG A 468 -5.48 23.27 -24.24
N ARG A 469 -4.16 23.37 -24.43
CA ARG A 469 -3.27 22.19 -24.51
C ARG A 469 -3.31 21.39 -23.22
N PHE A 470 -3.17 22.04 -22.07
CA PHE A 470 -3.22 21.38 -20.77
C PHE A 470 -4.59 20.74 -20.48
N LEU A 471 -5.71 21.38 -20.84
CA LEU A 471 -7.04 20.77 -20.74
C LEU A 471 -7.15 19.49 -21.56
N THR A 472 -6.66 19.52 -22.81
CA THR A 472 -6.65 18.34 -23.66
C THR A 472 -5.75 17.23 -23.10
N GLN A 473 -4.60 17.54 -22.49
CA GLN A 473 -3.79 16.53 -21.78
C GLN A 473 -4.57 15.89 -20.64
N ALA A 474 -5.18 16.71 -19.78
CA ALA A 474 -5.99 16.24 -18.65
C ALA A 474 -7.14 15.33 -19.12
N GLN A 475 -7.83 15.71 -20.20
CA GLN A 475 -8.93 14.93 -20.80
C GLN A 475 -8.43 13.57 -21.31
N GLN A 476 -7.35 13.57 -22.10
CA GLN A 476 -6.80 12.36 -22.71
C GLN A 476 -6.28 11.37 -21.66
N ILE A 477 -5.65 11.86 -20.58
CA ILE A 477 -5.26 11.04 -19.44
C ILE A 477 -6.51 10.42 -18.80
N SER A 478 -7.52 11.24 -18.51
CA SER A 478 -8.73 10.79 -17.83
C SER A 478 -9.51 9.74 -18.63
N GLU A 479 -9.64 9.92 -19.94
CA GLU A 479 -10.29 8.96 -20.83
C GLU A 479 -9.51 7.65 -20.94
N ARG A 480 -8.19 7.73 -21.19
CA ARG A 480 -7.31 6.57 -21.34
C ARG A 480 -7.35 5.66 -20.12
N PHE A 481 -7.27 6.26 -18.93
CA PHE A 481 -7.25 5.54 -17.66
C PHE A 481 -8.65 5.35 -17.05
N ARG A 482 -9.72 5.58 -17.84
CA ARG A 482 -11.12 5.33 -17.49
C ARG A 482 -11.58 6.06 -16.23
N LEU A 483 -11.05 7.24 -15.96
CA LEU A 483 -11.41 8.14 -14.87
C LEU A 483 -12.70 8.90 -15.20
N LYS A 484 -13.82 8.18 -15.30
CA LYS A 484 -15.09 8.69 -15.88
C LYS A 484 -15.54 10.03 -15.28
N GLN A 485 -15.59 10.15 -13.95
CA GLN A 485 -16.03 11.38 -13.28
C GLN A 485 -15.12 12.56 -13.60
N LEU A 486 -13.80 12.33 -13.57
CA LEU A 486 -12.79 13.35 -13.88
C LEU A 486 -12.87 13.77 -15.36
N ALA A 487 -13.03 12.82 -16.28
CA ALA A 487 -13.20 13.08 -17.71
C ALA A 487 -14.47 13.89 -17.99
N THR A 488 -15.59 13.58 -17.32
CA THR A 488 -16.83 14.37 -17.45
C THR A 488 -16.63 15.79 -16.93
N ARG A 489 -15.97 15.96 -15.78
CA ARG A 489 -15.70 17.29 -15.21
C ARG A 489 -14.78 18.11 -16.13
N ILE A 490 -13.69 17.54 -16.63
CA ILE A 490 -12.77 18.22 -17.54
C ILE A 490 -13.47 18.58 -18.87
N SER A 491 -14.35 17.71 -19.38
CA SER A 491 -15.17 18.02 -20.55
C SER A 491 -16.07 19.24 -20.33
N ASN A 492 -16.74 19.32 -19.16
CA ASN A 492 -17.56 20.48 -18.80
C ASN A 492 -16.70 21.76 -18.69
N GLU A 493 -15.49 21.67 -18.15
CA GLU A 493 -14.54 22.79 -18.09
C GLU A 493 -14.11 23.25 -19.49
N HIS A 494 -13.93 22.32 -20.43
CA HIS A 494 -13.63 22.65 -21.81
C HIS A 494 -14.78 23.40 -22.49
N GLU A 495 -16.04 23.01 -22.24
CA GLU A 495 -17.21 23.74 -22.72
C GLU A 495 -17.33 25.14 -22.08
N GLU A 496 -17.04 25.25 -20.78
CA GLU A 496 -17.10 26.51 -20.08
C GLU A 496 -16.02 27.49 -20.56
N LEU A 497 -14.79 27.02 -20.79
CA LEU A 497 -13.74 27.83 -21.39
C LEU A 497 -14.18 28.42 -22.74
N VAL A 498 -14.81 27.60 -23.60
CA VAL A 498 -15.31 28.05 -24.91
C VAL A 498 -16.34 29.17 -24.76
N LYS A 499 -17.28 29.04 -23.81
CA LYS A 499 -18.27 30.09 -23.50
C LYS A 499 -17.61 31.38 -23.01
N GLN A 500 -16.52 31.25 -22.26
CA GLN A 500 -15.81 32.38 -21.65
C GLN A 500 -14.72 33.01 -22.53
N LEU A 501 -14.43 32.49 -23.73
CA LEU A 501 -13.35 33.01 -24.59
C LEU A 501 -13.43 34.53 -24.83
N VAL A 502 -14.64 35.06 -25.06
CA VAL A 502 -14.86 36.49 -25.27
C VAL A 502 -14.52 37.31 -24.01
N ILE A 503 -14.77 36.76 -22.82
CA ILE A 503 -14.47 37.40 -21.54
C ILE A 503 -12.95 37.41 -21.33
N TRP A 504 -12.26 36.29 -21.57
CA TRP A 504 -10.80 36.19 -21.46
C TRP A 504 -10.08 37.14 -22.44
N GLU A 505 -10.57 37.25 -23.68
CA GLU A 505 -10.04 38.22 -24.66
C GLU A 505 -10.26 39.68 -24.24
N LYS A 506 -11.38 39.99 -23.58
CA LYS A 506 -11.63 41.33 -23.02
C LYS A 506 -10.67 41.63 -21.85
N LEU A 507 -10.48 40.69 -20.93
CA LEU A 507 -9.55 40.83 -19.81
C LEU A 507 -8.09 41.00 -20.26
N LYS A 508 -7.73 40.31 -21.35
CA LYS A 508 -6.42 40.46 -21.98
C LYS A 508 -6.20 41.87 -22.53
N LYS A 509 -7.23 42.46 -23.13
CA LYS A 509 -7.19 43.84 -23.66
C LYS A 509 -7.23 44.90 -22.56
N SER A 510 -7.94 44.67 -21.45
CA SER A 510 -8.07 45.62 -20.35
C SER A 510 -6.94 45.53 -19.32
N ASN A 511 -6.04 44.55 -19.43
CA ASN A 511 -5.01 44.24 -18.45
C ASN A 511 -5.56 44.15 -17.01
N ALA A 512 -6.68 43.44 -16.84
CA ALA A 512 -7.37 43.30 -15.56
C ALA A 512 -6.45 42.82 -14.42
N PRO A 513 -6.66 43.21 -13.15
CA PRO A 513 -5.83 42.77 -12.04
C PRO A 513 -5.84 41.25 -11.87
N LEU A 514 -4.74 40.69 -11.37
CA LEU A 514 -4.55 39.24 -11.21
C LEU A 514 -5.64 38.61 -10.32
N THR A 515 -6.09 39.30 -9.29
CA THR A 515 -7.21 38.87 -8.43
C THR A 515 -8.51 38.60 -9.19
N GLU A 516 -8.85 39.42 -10.18
CA GLU A 516 -10.05 39.23 -11.01
C GLU A 516 -9.88 38.01 -11.92
N ARG A 517 -8.69 37.82 -12.49
CA ARG A 517 -8.36 36.66 -13.33
C ARG A 517 -8.39 35.36 -12.53
N LEU A 518 -7.82 35.36 -11.32
CA LEU A 518 -7.80 34.20 -10.41
C LEU A 518 -9.21 33.73 -10.04
N LYS A 519 -10.12 34.68 -9.76
CA LYS A 519 -11.53 34.39 -9.48
C LYS A 519 -12.24 33.80 -10.70
N LEU A 520 -12.08 34.40 -11.88
CA LEU A 520 -12.71 33.89 -13.10
C LEU A 520 -12.21 32.49 -13.47
N ALA A 521 -10.91 32.22 -13.28
CA ALA A 521 -10.32 30.90 -13.53
C ALA A 521 -10.70 29.84 -12.47
N ARG A 522 -11.35 30.23 -11.37
CA ARG A 522 -11.77 29.33 -10.28
C ARG A 522 -10.63 28.46 -9.75
N ILE A 523 -9.42 29.03 -9.62
CA ILE A 523 -8.24 28.26 -9.21
C ILE A 523 -8.34 27.78 -7.75
N GLU A 524 -8.90 28.60 -6.86
CA GLU A 524 -9.10 28.23 -5.46
C GLU A 524 -10.07 27.05 -5.32
N ASP A 525 -11.15 27.00 -6.12
CA ASP A 525 -12.06 25.86 -6.19
C ASP A 525 -11.31 24.58 -6.58
N GLN A 526 -10.43 24.67 -7.60
CA GLN A 526 -9.60 23.55 -8.07
C GLN A 526 -8.70 23.02 -6.96
N MET A 527 -7.98 23.93 -6.30
CA MET A 527 -7.05 23.56 -5.25
C MET A 527 -7.79 22.95 -4.06
N GLY A 528 -8.97 23.48 -3.73
CA GLY A 528 -9.86 22.88 -2.73
C GLY A 528 -10.31 21.47 -3.10
N GLU A 529 -10.62 21.19 -4.37
CA GLU A 529 -10.95 19.85 -4.84
C GLU A 529 -9.75 18.89 -4.77
N ILE A 530 -8.56 19.35 -5.19
CA ILE A 530 -7.32 18.57 -5.09
C ILE A 530 -7.01 18.22 -3.63
N LEU A 531 -7.17 19.18 -2.71
CA LEU A 531 -6.97 18.97 -1.27
C LEU A 531 -7.96 17.96 -0.68
N ARG A 532 -9.25 18.06 -1.04
CA ARG A 532 -10.30 17.14 -0.56
C ARG A 532 -10.13 15.72 -1.10
N ASN A 533 -9.80 15.59 -2.38
CA ASN A 533 -9.74 14.30 -3.08
C ASN A 533 -8.32 13.69 -3.11
N ARG A 534 -7.33 14.29 -2.45
CA ARG A 534 -5.91 13.94 -2.57
C ARG A 534 -5.63 12.43 -2.48
N MET A 535 -6.27 11.71 -1.57
CA MET A 535 -6.06 10.26 -1.38
C MET A 535 -6.45 9.43 -2.61
N LEU A 536 -7.43 9.88 -3.40
CA LEU A 536 -7.81 9.22 -4.65
C LEU A 536 -6.84 9.57 -5.77
N LEU A 537 -6.36 10.81 -5.77
CA LEU A 537 -5.54 11.34 -6.85
C LEU A 537 -4.17 10.65 -6.95
N THR A 538 -3.65 10.26 -5.80
CA THR A 538 -2.30 9.72 -5.60
C THR A 538 -2.19 8.21 -5.80
N THR A 539 -3.27 7.58 -6.27
CA THR A 539 -3.34 6.13 -6.48
C THR A 539 -2.55 5.72 -7.72
N ARG A 540 -1.67 4.71 -7.59
CA ARG A 540 -0.93 4.13 -8.70
C ARG A 540 -1.84 3.23 -9.53
N ILE A 541 -1.93 3.48 -10.82
CA ILE A 541 -2.67 2.64 -11.77
C ILE A 541 -1.65 2.01 -12.73
N SER A 542 -1.65 0.68 -12.86
CA SER A 542 -0.88 0.02 -13.91
C SER A 542 -1.70 -0.09 -15.19
N GLU A 543 -1.04 0.05 -16.34
CA GLU A 543 -1.63 -0.37 -17.62
C GLU A 543 -1.63 -1.90 -17.67
N GLU A 544 -2.75 -2.50 -18.09
CA GLU A 544 -2.84 -3.94 -18.32
C GLU A 544 -1.79 -4.32 -19.39
N GLN A 545 -0.64 -4.85 -18.98
CA GLN A 545 0.39 -5.31 -19.91
C GLN A 545 0.22 -6.80 -20.21
N ILE A 546 0.07 -7.13 -21.49
CA ILE A 546 0.46 -8.45 -22.02
C ILE A 546 1.98 -8.36 -22.22
N SER A 547 2.72 -9.13 -21.43
CA SER A 547 4.18 -9.05 -21.33
C SER A 547 4.89 -9.40 -22.64
N ILE A 548 5.58 -8.43 -23.25
CA ILE A 548 6.86 -8.69 -23.95
C ILE A 548 7.81 -7.51 -23.67
N HIS A 549 8.88 -7.76 -22.91
CA HIS A 549 9.94 -6.79 -22.64
C HIS A 549 10.57 -6.28 -23.94
N LYS A 550 10.36 -4.99 -24.24
CA LYS A 550 11.14 -4.16 -25.15
C LYS A 550 10.91 -2.68 -24.79
N GLU A 551 11.89 -1.84 -25.12
CA GLU A 551 11.93 -0.39 -24.84
C GLU A 551 10.55 0.27 -24.84
N ARG A 552 10.12 0.74 -23.67
CA ARG A 552 8.83 1.40 -23.47
C ARG A 552 8.92 2.82 -23.98
N LYS A 553 7.98 3.20 -24.85
CA LYS A 553 7.81 4.54 -25.40
C LYS A 553 6.57 5.17 -24.77
N VAL A 554 6.67 6.43 -24.32
CA VAL A 554 5.58 7.13 -23.62
C VAL A 554 4.96 8.19 -24.54
N CYS A 555 3.63 8.25 -24.59
CA CYS A 555 2.92 9.29 -25.33
C CYS A 555 3.09 10.65 -24.66
N LEU A 556 3.45 11.69 -25.42
CA LEU A 556 3.65 13.05 -24.88
C LEU A 556 2.38 13.62 -24.22
N VAL A 557 1.20 13.30 -24.76
CA VAL A 557 -0.07 13.91 -24.33
C VAL A 557 -0.68 13.14 -23.16
N CYS A 558 -0.94 11.84 -23.32
CA CYS A 558 -1.63 11.06 -22.30
C CYS A 558 -0.70 10.30 -21.33
N LYS A 559 0.63 10.43 -21.48
CA LYS A 559 1.66 9.86 -20.59
C LYS A 559 1.62 8.34 -20.36
N GLY A 560 0.79 7.61 -21.09
CA GLY A 560 0.77 6.14 -21.05
C GLY A 560 1.70 5.49 -22.07
N ASP A 561 1.99 4.21 -21.86
CA ASP A 561 2.91 3.42 -22.68
C ASP A 561 2.31 3.20 -24.08
N VAL A 562 3.10 3.30 -25.16
CA VAL A 562 2.58 3.16 -26.53
C VAL A 562 3.14 1.90 -27.19
N GLU A 563 2.25 1.04 -27.67
CA GLU A 563 2.60 -0.21 -28.33
C GLU A 563 2.92 -0.04 -29.83
N ARG A 564 3.69 -1.00 -30.36
CA ARG A 564 4.51 -0.91 -31.59
C ARG A 564 3.81 -0.58 -32.90
N PHE A 565 2.49 -0.71 -32.99
CA PHE A 565 1.81 -0.76 -34.28
C PHE A 565 1.10 0.54 -34.68
N ASN A 566 0.71 1.41 -33.73
CA ASN A 566 -0.05 2.65 -34.01
C ASN A 566 0.54 3.89 -33.30
N ILE A 567 1.80 4.24 -33.58
CA ILE A 567 2.47 5.43 -33.02
C ILE A 567 2.74 6.52 -34.07
N PHE A 568 2.34 7.75 -33.77
CA PHE A 568 2.79 8.91 -34.55
C PHE A 568 4.07 9.45 -33.93
N ILE A 569 5.13 9.59 -34.73
CA ILE A 569 6.40 10.17 -34.31
C ILE A 569 6.60 11.48 -35.07
N CYS A 570 6.79 12.58 -34.34
CA CYS A 570 7.09 13.86 -34.96
C CYS A 570 8.39 13.76 -35.76
N PRO A 571 8.40 14.10 -37.07
CA PRO A 571 9.58 13.93 -37.92
C PRO A 571 10.73 14.88 -37.58
N LYS A 572 10.48 15.94 -36.79
CA LYS A 572 11.48 16.96 -36.44
C LYS A 572 12.12 16.73 -35.08
N CYS A 573 11.35 16.34 -34.06
CA CYS A 573 11.81 16.25 -32.68
C CYS A 573 11.65 14.86 -32.06
N ASN A 574 11.17 13.88 -32.82
CA ASN A 574 10.91 12.50 -32.37
C ASN A 574 9.92 12.37 -31.21
N ALA A 575 9.13 13.41 -30.90
CA ALA A 575 8.04 13.32 -29.93
C ALA A 575 7.03 12.24 -30.35
N ILE A 576 6.61 11.41 -29.38
CA ILE A 576 5.78 10.23 -29.62
C ILE A 576 4.34 10.53 -29.18
N TYR A 577 3.38 10.15 -30.03
CA TYR A 577 1.96 10.28 -29.77
C TYR A 577 1.26 8.95 -30.05
N CYS A 578 0.33 8.53 -29.19
CA CYS A 578 -0.58 7.44 -29.53
C CYS A 578 -1.62 7.92 -30.56
N GLU A 579 -2.22 6.98 -31.29
CA GLU A 579 -3.22 7.27 -32.33
C GLU A 579 -4.34 8.22 -31.87
N ASN A 580 -4.94 7.95 -30.70
CA ASN A 580 -6.02 8.78 -30.17
C ASN A 580 -5.57 10.22 -29.89
N CYS A 581 -4.41 10.40 -29.24
CA CYS A 581 -3.88 11.72 -28.98
C CYS A 581 -3.46 12.44 -30.27
N ALA A 582 -2.92 11.72 -31.26
CA ALA A 582 -2.59 12.30 -32.56
C ALA A 582 -3.83 12.84 -33.27
N ARG A 583 -4.96 12.12 -33.23
CA ARG A 583 -6.25 12.59 -33.78
C ARG A 583 -6.77 13.82 -33.02
N ALA A 584 -6.78 13.77 -31.69
CA ALA A 584 -7.22 14.90 -30.87
C ALA A 584 -6.41 16.19 -31.15
N LEU A 585 -5.12 16.05 -31.44
CA LEU A 585 -4.25 17.19 -31.82
C LEU A 585 -4.60 17.80 -33.17
N THR A 586 -4.98 16.97 -34.15
CA THR A 586 -5.44 17.40 -35.48
C THR A 586 -6.66 18.30 -35.37
N ASP A 587 -7.61 17.93 -34.50
CA ASP A 587 -8.84 18.70 -34.28
C ASP A 587 -8.60 20.01 -33.49
N LEU A 588 -7.46 20.12 -32.79
CA LEU A 588 -7.13 21.27 -31.94
C LEU A 588 -6.31 22.36 -32.65
N GLU A 589 -5.08 22.01 -33.08
CA GLU A 589 -4.11 22.95 -33.69
C GLU A 589 -3.36 22.34 -34.88
N ASN A 590 -3.47 21.03 -35.07
CA ASN A 590 -2.75 20.24 -36.07
C ASN A 590 -1.22 20.46 -36.09
N ILE A 591 -0.59 20.61 -34.91
CA ILE A 591 0.86 20.77 -34.76
C ILE A 591 1.43 19.88 -33.64
N CYS A 592 2.70 19.51 -33.78
CA CYS A 592 3.47 18.84 -32.74
C CYS A 592 3.71 19.81 -31.57
N TRP A 593 3.17 19.49 -30.41
CA TRP A 593 3.32 20.32 -29.20
C TRP A 593 4.74 20.45 -28.66
N SER A 594 5.69 19.60 -29.09
CA SER A 594 7.10 19.74 -28.70
C SER A 594 7.89 20.71 -29.58
N CYS A 595 7.57 20.84 -30.88
CA CYS A 595 8.38 21.63 -31.81
C CYS A 595 7.59 22.49 -32.81
N ASN A 596 6.27 22.59 -32.61
CA ASN A 596 5.28 23.32 -33.43
C ASN A 596 5.26 22.96 -34.93
N THR A 597 5.77 21.79 -35.32
CA THR A 597 5.73 21.33 -36.71
C THR A 597 4.35 20.73 -37.05
N PRO A 598 3.73 21.05 -38.20
CA PRO A 598 2.44 20.49 -38.60
C PRO A 598 2.39 18.97 -38.53
N ILE A 599 1.28 18.45 -38.00
CA ILE A 599 0.98 17.02 -38.03
C ILE A 599 0.26 16.75 -39.36
N ASP A 600 0.77 15.80 -40.14
CA ASP A 600 0.18 15.41 -41.41
C ASP A 600 -0.55 14.07 -41.22
N PRO A 601 -1.90 14.07 -41.11
CA PRO A 601 -2.67 12.86 -40.86
C PRO A 601 -2.69 11.89 -42.05
N SER A 602 -2.24 12.33 -43.23
CA SER A 602 -2.16 11.50 -44.44
C SER A 602 -0.88 10.66 -44.53
N LYS A 603 0.12 10.92 -43.67
CA LYS A 603 1.37 10.14 -43.63
C LYS A 603 1.20 8.89 -42.79
N PRO A 604 1.65 7.71 -43.27
CA PRO A 604 1.49 6.46 -42.53
C PRO A 604 2.25 6.53 -41.19
N ILE A 605 1.60 5.97 -40.17
CA ILE A 605 2.19 5.58 -38.90
C ILE A 605 3.45 4.77 -39.23
N LYS A 606 4.64 5.27 -38.90
CA LYS A 606 5.88 4.54 -39.18
C LYS A 606 6.07 3.44 -38.13
N PRO A 607 6.13 2.15 -38.50
CA PRO A 607 6.63 1.14 -37.59
C PRO A 607 8.08 1.45 -37.21
N TYR A 608 8.43 1.20 -35.96
CA TYR A 608 9.78 1.41 -35.46
C TYR A 608 10.77 0.46 -36.15
N ASP A 609 11.75 1.04 -36.83
CA ASP A 609 12.85 0.31 -37.47
C ASP A 609 13.95 0.04 -36.44
N LYS A 610 14.21 -1.24 -36.17
CA LYS A 610 15.17 -1.70 -35.14
C LYS A 610 16.63 -1.48 -35.53
N ASP A 611 16.92 -1.17 -36.79
CA ASP A 611 18.26 -1.33 -37.35
C ASP A 611 19.19 -0.11 -37.19
N LYS A 612 18.80 0.89 -36.39
CA LYS A 612 19.70 2.02 -36.06
C LYS A 612 20.42 1.90 -34.71
N GLY A 613 20.28 0.79 -33.99
CA GLY A 613 20.84 0.64 -32.63
C GLY A 613 21.76 -0.55 -32.37
N ILE A 614 21.93 -1.50 -33.30
CA ILE A 614 22.74 -2.71 -33.03
C ILE A 614 23.71 -2.94 -34.16
N LYS A 615 24.95 -2.46 -34.00
CA LYS A 615 26.09 -3.05 -34.72
C LYS A 615 26.46 -4.37 -34.02
N ASP A 616 26.28 -5.44 -34.77
CA ASP A 616 27.11 -6.64 -34.80
C ASP A 616 27.24 -7.48 -33.52
N LEU A 617 26.31 -8.43 -33.34
CA LEU A 617 26.53 -9.66 -32.56
C LEU A 617 25.72 -10.82 -33.18
N SER A 618 26.04 -11.22 -34.41
CA SER A 618 25.57 -12.50 -34.95
C SER A 618 26.64 -13.20 -35.79
N LYS A 619 27.66 -13.72 -35.10
CA LYS A 619 28.40 -14.91 -35.51
C LYS A 619 28.60 -15.83 -34.30
N VAL A 620 27.59 -16.63 -33.98
CA VAL A 620 27.79 -17.91 -33.31
C VAL A 620 26.87 -18.92 -33.99
N ASP A 621 27.48 -19.77 -34.82
CA ASP A 621 26.87 -20.96 -35.39
C ASP A 621 26.44 -21.93 -34.29
N ILE A 622 25.17 -22.31 -34.26
CA ILE A 622 24.71 -23.46 -33.49
C ILE A 622 24.30 -24.54 -34.50
N LYS A 623 25.23 -25.47 -34.75
CA LYS A 623 24.92 -26.77 -35.35
C LYS A 623 24.08 -27.58 -34.36
N THR A 624 22.88 -27.96 -34.78
CA THR A 624 22.08 -29.00 -34.14
C THR A 624 22.53 -30.38 -34.61
N PRO A 625 22.62 -31.40 -33.74
CA PRO A 625 22.49 -32.79 -34.17
C PRO A 625 21.03 -33.25 -34.01
N LYS A 626 20.52 -33.89 -35.06
CA LYS A 626 19.23 -34.59 -35.09
C LYS A 626 19.40 -36.03 -34.57
N LYS A 627 18.32 -36.49 -33.94
CA LYS A 627 17.97 -37.84 -33.46
C LYS A 627 18.59 -38.28 -32.14
#